data_AF-A0A7W5DQV4-F1
#
_entry.id   AF-A0A7W5DQV4-F1
#
_cell.length_a   1.000
_cell.length_b   1.000
_cell.length_c   1.000
_cell.angle_alpha   90.00
_cell.angle_beta   90.00
_cell.angle_gamma   90.00
#
_symmetry.space_group_name_H-M   'P 1'
#
loop_
_entity.id
_entity.type
_entity.pdbx_description
1 polymer ?
#
loop_
_entity_poly.entity_id
_entity_poly.type
_entity_poly.pdbx_seq_one_letter_code
_entity_poly.pdbx_strand_id
1 'polypeptide(L)'
;MIGERIEQIIKVLFHGNVRQFSLKIGVPSGQIANYIRGRSSIPRADVIEKIVLSIDDINVDWLITGRGNMLKSEQKKEQAQSQVECYLEKKLNEKEKRIEELLIELGKQMYENKMLLERSVK
;
A
#
# COMPACT_ATOMS: atom_id res chain seq x y z
N MET A 1 -11.93 18.40 -3.58
CA MET A 1 -11.51 19.09 -4.83
C MET A 1 -9.99 19.08 -5.01
N ILE A 2 -9.43 19.50 -6.15
CA ILE A 2 -7.96 19.57 -6.34
C ILE A 2 -7.24 20.50 -5.35
N GLY A 3 -7.90 21.58 -4.91
CA GLY A 3 -7.39 22.48 -3.87
C GLY A 3 -7.11 21.77 -2.53
N GLU A 4 -8.01 20.90 -2.09
CA GLU A 4 -7.83 20.08 -0.87
C GLU A 4 -6.65 19.12 -1.01
N ARG A 5 -6.43 18.55 -2.21
CA ARG A 5 -5.27 17.68 -2.45
C ARG A 5 -3.97 18.46 -2.42
N ILE A 6 -3.95 19.68 -2.96
CA ILE A 6 -2.79 20.59 -2.81
C ILE A 6 -2.55 20.91 -1.33
N GLU A 7 -3.60 21.17 -0.55
CA GLU A 7 -3.48 21.37 0.89
C GLU A 7 -2.92 20.13 1.61
N GLN A 8 -3.37 18.93 1.24
CA GLN A 8 -2.86 17.67 1.76
C GLN A 8 -1.37 17.48 1.43
N ILE A 9 -0.94 17.77 0.21
CA ILE A 9 0.47 17.76 -0.19
C ILE A 9 1.28 18.69 0.72
N ILE A 10 0.81 19.93 0.92
CA ILE A 10 1.49 20.91 1.76
C ILE A 10 1.58 20.42 3.21
N LYS A 11 0.50 19.83 3.73
CA LYS A 11 0.44 19.31 5.10
C LYS A 11 1.43 18.16 5.31
N VAL A 12 1.45 17.18 4.40
CA VAL A 12 2.24 15.95 4.57
C VAL A 12 3.70 16.14 4.17
N LEU A 13 3.99 16.80 3.04
CA LEU A 13 5.35 16.91 2.52
C LEU A 13 6.07 18.18 2.96
N PHE A 14 5.33 19.24 3.31
CA PHE A 14 5.89 20.55 3.66
C PHE A 14 5.52 21.00 5.07
N HIS A 15 4.96 20.10 5.89
CA HIS A 15 4.58 20.38 7.29
C HIS A 15 3.65 21.60 7.44
N GLY A 16 2.75 21.79 6.47
CA GLY A 16 1.84 22.95 6.43
C GLY A 16 2.47 24.24 5.89
N ASN A 17 3.75 24.23 5.51
CA ASN A 17 4.45 25.43 5.07
C ASN A 17 4.20 25.76 3.59
N VAL A 18 3.20 26.60 3.36
CA VAL A 18 2.81 27.09 2.02
C VAL A 18 3.95 27.83 1.31
N ARG A 19 4.82 28.53 2.05
CA ARG A 19 5.97 29.24 1.46
C ARG A 19 7.01 28.27 0.92
N GLN A 20 7.32 27.21 1.67
CA GLN A 20 8.26 26.18 1.22
C GLN A 20 7.75 25.45 -0.03
N PHE A 21 6.46 25.08 -0.04
CA PHE A 21 5.83 24.50 -1.22
C PHE A 21 5.87 25.43 -2.43
N SER A 22 5.51 26.70 -2.25
CA SER A 22 5.59 27.76 -3.28
C SER A 22 6.97 27.87 -3.92
N LEU A 23 8.02 27.92 -3.10
CA LEU A 23 9.40 27.97 -3.57
C LEU A 23 9.78 26.69 -4.32
N LYS A 24 9.34 25.53 -3.83
CA LYS A 24 9.63 24.22 -4.44
C LYS A 24 9.04 24.08 -5.84
N ILE A 25 7.81 24.56 -6.06
CA ILE A 25 7.11 24.43 -7.35
C ILE A 25 7.23 25.66 -8.26
N GLY A 26 7.81 26.76 -7.78
CA GLY A 26 7.94 28.01 -8.55
C GLY A 26 6.59 28.67 -8.87
N VAL A 27 5.67 28.67 -7.90
CA VAL A 27 4.33 29.29 -8.01
C VAL A 27 4.10 30.21 -6.81
N PRO A 28 3.64 31.47 -7.01
CA PRO A 28 3.45 32.41 -5.90
C PRO A 28 2.51 31.89 -4.80
N SER A 29 2.88 32.08 -3.53
CA SER A 29 2.11 31.62 -2.37
C SER A 29 0.67 32.15 -2.33
N GLY A 30 0.43 33.37 -2.83
CA GLY A 30 -0.93 33.92 -2.94
C GLY A 30 -1.82 33.12 -3.89
N GLN A 31 -1.25 32.63 -5.00
CA GLN A 31 -1.97 31.78 -5.96
C GLN A 31 -2.31 30.42 -5.33
N ILE A 32 -1.34 29.81 -4.63
CA ILE A 32 -1.55 28.56 -3.89
C ILE A 32 -2.63 28.72 -2.81
N ALA A 33 -2.59 29.81 -2.03
CA ALA A 33 -3.59 30.08 -1.00
C ALA A 33 -5.01 30.23 -1.57
N ASN A 34 -5.14 30.75 -2.79
CA ASN A 34 -6.44 30.84 -3.47
C ASN A 34 -6.99 29.47 -3.88
N TYR A 35 -6.13 28.53 -4.30
CA TYR A 35 -6.53 27.15 -4.59
C TYR A 35 -7.00 26.43 -3.33
N ILE A 36 -6.28 26.58 -2.21
CA ILE A 36 -6.63 25.93 -0.94
C ILE A 36 -7.98 26.46 -0.41
N ARG A 37 -8.19 27.78 -0.44
CA ARG A 37 -9.41 28.42 0.09
C ARG A 37 -10.63 28.27 -0.81
N GLY A 38 -10.52 27.55 -1.93
CA GLY A 38 -11.60 27.42 -2.92
C GLY A 38 -12.02 28.74 -3.56
N ARG A 39 -11.18 29.78 -3.47
CA ARG A 39 -11.47 31.12 -4.02
C ARG A 39 -11.03 31.27 -5.47
N SER A 40 -10.23 30.33 -5.97
CA SER A 40 -9.84 30.23 -7.37
C SER A 40 -10.30 28.89 -7.95
N SER A 41 -10.66 28.93 -9.23
CA SER A 41 -10.97 27.75 -10.03
C SER A 41 -9.78 26.80 -10.13
N ILE A 42 -10.04 25.61 -10.66
CA ILE A 42 -9.10 24.52 -10.93
C ILE A 42 -7.75 25.10 -11.41
N PRO A 43 -6.61 24.72 -10.79
CA PRO A 43 -5.28 25.13 -11.24
C PRO A 43 -5.11 24.83 -12.73
N ARG A 44 -4.49 25.77 -13.44
CA ARG A 44 -4.16 25.55 -14.85
C ARG A 44 -3.17 24.40 -15.00
N ALA A 45 -3.11 23.85 -16.21
CA ALA A 45 -2.28 22.68 -16.50
C ALA A 45 -0.79 22.93 -16.19
N ASP A 46 -0.29 24.15 -16.39
CA ASP A 46 1.09 24.55 -16.06
C ASP A 46 1.40 24.44 -14.56
N VAL A 47 0.44 24.75 -13.69
CA VAL A 47 0.60 24.60 -12.23
C VAL A 47 0.62 23.11 -11.86
N ILE A 48 -0.23 22.30 -12.47
CA ILE A 48 -0.26 20.84 -12.23
C ILE A 48 1.06 20.22 -12.68
N GLU A 49 1.55 20.58 -13.87
CA GLU A 49 2.84 20.14 -14.40
C GLU A 49 3.98 20.50 -13.45
N LYS A 50 4.04 21.75 -12.98
CA LYS A 50 5.06 22.19 -12.00
C LYS A 50 5.03 21.35 -10.72
N ILE A 51 3.84 21.01 -10.20
CA ILE A 51 3.72 20.18 -9.00
C ILE A 51 4.32 18.79 -9.26
N VAL A 52 3.91 18.15 -10.37
CA VAL A 52 4.34 16.80 -10.72
C VAL A 52 5.83 16.71 -11.01
N LEU A 53 6.40 17.71 -11.71
CA LEU A 53 7.83 17.77 -12.01
C LEU A 53 8.69 18.12 -10.79
N SER A 54 8.13 18.81 -9.78
CA SER A 54 8.89 19.21 -8.60
C SER A 54 8.87 18.15 -7.50
N ILE A 55 7.92 17.21 -7.52
CA ILE A 55 7.70 16.22 -6.47
C ILE A 55 7.55 14.84 -7.10
N ASP A 56 8.69 14.16 -7.29
CA ASP A 56 8.77 12.87 -7.99
C ASP A 56 7.83 11.80 -7.44
N ASP A 57 7.65 11.78 -6.11
CA ASP A 57 6.85 10.75 -5.43
C ASP A 57 5.33 11.01 -5.49
N ILE A 58 4.86 12.12 -6.06
CA ILE A 58 3.43 12.39 -6.18
C ILE A 58 2.79 11.56 -7.29
N ASN A 59 1.66 10.95 -6.97
CA ASN A 59 0.78 10.29 -7.93
C ASN A 59 -0.12 11.29 -8.67
N VAL A 60 0.06 11.39 -9.99
CA VAL A 60 -0.69 12.29 -10.87
C VAL A 60 -2.17 11.92 -10.94
N ASP A 61 -2.47 10.62 -11.00
CA ASP A 61 -3.85 10.13 -11.08
C ASP A 61 -4.62 10.50 -9.81
N TRP A 62 -3.99 10.40 -8.65
CA TRP A 62 -4.55 10.86 -7.39
C TRP A 62 -4.74 12.38 -7.37
N LEU A 63 -3.74 13.14 -7.81
CA LEU A 63 -3.80 14.60 -7.83
C LEU A 63 -4.93 15.13 -8.73
N ILE A 64 -5.24 14.45 -9.83
CA ILE A 64 -6.28 14.86 -10.78
C ILE A 64 -7.63 14.24 -10.42
N THR A 65 -7.70 12.92 -10.22
CA THR A 65 -8.96 12.16 -10.06
C THR A 65 -9.34 11.89 -8.60
N GLY A 66 -8.36 11.82 -7.70
CA GLY A 66 -8.57 11.62 -6.26
C GLY A 66 -8.60 10.15 -5.88
N ARG A 67 -8.33 9.28 -6.87
CA ARG A 67 -8.31 7.84 -6.73
C ARG A 67 -6.87 7.36 -6.53
N GLY A 68 -6.70 6.30 -5.74
CA GLY A 68 -5.40 5.76 -5.38
C GLY A 68 -4.74 6.55 -4.25
N ASN A 69 -3.44 6.31 -4.06
CA ASN A 69 -2.67 6.94 -3.00
C ASN A 69 -2.00 8.22 -3.49
N MET A 70 -1.80 9.16 -2.57
CA MET A 70 -1.08 10.41 -2.86
C MET A 70 0.36 10.15 -3.30
N LEU A 71 1.03 9.21 -2.63
CA LEU A 71 2.43 8.88 -2.87
C LEU A 71 2.57 7.59 -3.67
N LYS A 72 3.44 7.60 -4.67
CA LYS A 72 3.79 6.41 -5.47
C LYS A 72 4.47 5.36 -4.58
N SER A 73 5.30 5.80 -3.63
CA SER A 73 5.98 4.93 -2.67
C SER A 73 5.00 4.16 -1.77
N GLU A 74 3.93 4.79 -1.33
CA GLU A 74 2.87 4.17 -0.52
C GLU A 74 2.15 3.08 -1.31
N GLN A 75 1.75 3.38 -2.54
CA GLN A 75 1.15 2.39 -3.44
C GLN A 75 2.08 1.20 -3.72
N LYS A 76 3.38 1.44 -3.94
CA LYS A 76 4.36 0.36 -4.11
C LYS A 76 4.50 -0.50 -2.86
N LYS A 77 4.48 0.12 -1.67
CA LYS A 77 4.59 -0.57 -0.40
C LYS A 77 3.39 -1.48 -0.17
N GLU A 78 2.16 -0.99 -0.40
CA GLU A 78 0.94 -1.79 -0.30
C GLU A 78 0.94 -2.96 -1.28
N GLN A 79 1.37 -2.73 -2.53
CA GLN A 79 1.49 -3.79 -3.53
C GLN A 79 2.53 -4.84 -3.13
N ALA A 80 3.66 -4.44 -2.56
CA ALA A 80 4.67 -5.37 -2.07
C ALA A 80 4.14 -6.18 -0.87
N GLN A 81 3.45 -5.53 0.06
CA GLN A 81 2.84 -6.20 1.22
C GLN A 81 1.81 -7.25 0.78
N SER A 82 0.91 -6.89 -0.13
CA SER A 82 -0.09 -7.82 -0.67
C SER A 82 0.54 -9.04 -1.36
N GLN A 83 1.63 -8.86 -2.10
CA GLN A 83 2.36 -9.96 -2.73
C GLN A 83 2.98 -10.92 -1.71
N VAL A 84 3.59 -10.36 -0.66
CA VAL A 84 4.15 -11.15 0.44
C VAL A 84 3.06 -11.94 1.16
N GLU A 85 1.93 -11.31 1.43
CA GLU A 85 0.79 -11.95 2.09
C GLU A 85 0.26 -13.13 1.27
N CYS A 86 0.07 -12.96 -0.05
CA CYS A 86 -0.36 -14.05 -0.93
C CYS A 86 0.65 -15.22 -0.97
N TYR A 87 1.96 -14.92 -0.92
CA TYR A 87 2.99 -15.96 -0.86
C TYR A 87 2.95 -16.72 0.48
N LEU A 88 2.81 -16.01 1.58
CA LEU A 88 2.73 -16.61 2.92
C LEU A 88 1.49 -17.48 3.08
N GLU A 89 0.34 -17.03 2.58
CA GLU A 89 -0.92 -17.80 2.60
C GLU A 89 -0.78 -19.12 1.84
N LYS A 90 -0.17 -19.10 0.64
CA LYS A 90 0.11 -20.34 -0.11
C LYS A 90 1.03 -21.27 0.67
N LYS A 91 2.10 -20.74 1.27
CA LYS A 91 3.03 -21.55 2.06
C LYS A 91 2.38 -22.13 3.30
N LEU A 92 1.48 -21.39 3.96
CA LEU A 92 0.75 -21.88 5.11
C LEU A 92 -0.16 -23.05 4.72
N ASN A 93 -0.94 -22.91 3.65
CA ASN A 93 -1.82 -23.97 3.15
C ASN A 93 -1.06 -25.24 2.74
N GLU A 94 0.12 -25.10 2.11
CA GLU A 94 1.00 -26.24 1.82
C GLU A 94 1.45 -26.96 3.09
N LYS A 95 1.75 -26.22 4.16
CA LYS A 95 2.17 -26.78 5.45
C LYS A 95 1.01 -27.43 6.18
N GLU A 96 -0.18 -26.83 6.18
CA GLU A 96 -1.39 -27.38 6.78
C GLU A 96 -1.74 -28.73 6.15
N LYS A 97 -1.75 -28.80 4.81
CA LYS A 97 -1.97 -30.06 4.08
C LYS A 97 -0.94 -31.13 4.46
N ARG A 98 0.34 -30.74 4.59
CA ARG A 98 1.40 -31.68 4.98
C ARG A 98 1.20 -32.20 6.40
N ILE A 99 0.74 -31.35 7.33
CA ILE A 99 0.42 -31.75 8.70
C ILE A 99 -0.70 -32.77 8.70
N GLU A 100 -1.77 -32.56 7.93
CA GLU A 100 -2.89 -33.50 7.81
C GLU A 100 -2.44 -34.87 7.27
N GLU A 101 -1.63 -34.89 6.21
CA GLU A 101 -1.06 -36.12 5.64
C GLU A 101 -0.26 -36.92 6.69
N LEU A 102 0.59 -36.22 7.46
CA LEU A 102 1.41 -36.84 8.50
C LEU A 102 0.57 -37.40 9.65
N LEU A 103 -0.51 -36.72 10.03
CA LEU A 103 -1.43 -37.22 11.06
C LEU A 103 -2.11 -38.53 10.63
N ILE A 104 -2.52 -38.62 9.35
CA ILE A 104 -3.11 -39.83 8.78
C ILE A 104 -2.09 -40.97 8.77
N GLU A 105 -0.86 -40.70 8.34
CA GLU A 105 0.21 -41.70 8.28
C GLU A 105 0.57 -42.23 9.68
N LEU A 106 0.71 -41.34 10.66
CA LEU A 106 0.98 -41.70 12.05
C LEU A 106 -0.13 -42.60 12.61
N GLY A 107 -1.40 -42.28 12.33
CA GLY A 107 -2.54 -43.11 12.76
C GLY A 107 -2.50 -44.53 12.21
N LYS A 108 -2.10 -44.71 10.93
CA LYS A 108 -1.92 -46.03 10.32
C LYS A 108 -0.80 -46.83 10.98
N GLN A 109 0.35 -46.20 11.18
CA GLN A 109 1.50 -46.83 11.85
C GLN A 109 1.16 -47.28 13.28
N MET A 110 0.43 -46.44 14.03
CA MET A 110 -0.03 -46.79 15.37
C MET A 110 -0.94 -48.03 15.37
N TYR A 111 -1.87 -48.12 14.41
CA TYR A 111 -2.74 -49.27 14.27
C TYR A 111 -1.95 -50.55 13.93
N GLU A 112 -1.03 -50.48 12.97
CA GLU A 112 -0.16 -51.60 12.60
C GLU A 112 0.67 -52.10 13.78
N ASN A 113 1.32 -51.18 14.51
CA ASN A 113 2.09 -51.51 15.70
C ASN A 113 1.24 -52.19 16.78
N LYS A 114 0.00 -51.72 16.99
CA LYS A 114 -0.93 -52.35 17.93
C LYS A 114 -1.29 -53.78 17.52
N MET A 115 -1.60 -54.00 16.25
CA MET A 115 -1.93 -55.33 15.71
C MET A 115 -0.75 -56.30 15.81
N LEU A 116 0.48 -55.82 15.60
CA LEU A 116 1.70 -56.62 15.77
C LEU A 116 1.91 -57.03 17.23
N LEU A 117 1.72 -56.11 18.19
CA LEU A 117 1.79 -56.42 19.61
C LEU A 117 0.77 -57.49 20.03
N GLU A 118 -0.49 -57.36 19.60
CA GLU A 118 -1.56 -58.34 19.89
C GLU A 118 -1.25 -59.73 19.33
N ARG A 119 -0.52 -59.83 18.21
CA ARG A 119 -0.07 -61.10 17.63
C ARG A 119 1.13 -61.72 18.36
N SER A 120 1.99 -60.89 18.96
CA SER A 120 3.21 -61.35 19.66
C SER A 120 2.96 -61.95 21.05
N VAL A 121 1.77 -61.72 21.61
CA VAL A 121 1.37 -62.19 22.95
C VAL A 121 0.64 -63.55 22.90
N LYS A 122 0.37 -64.09 21.70
CA LYS A 122 -0.17 -65.45 21.48
C LYS A 122 0.94 -66.42 21.11
#